data_AF-A0A857DAB2-F1
#
_entry.id   AF-A0A857DAB2-F1
#
_cell.length_a   1.000
_cell.length_b   1.000
_cell.length_c   1.000
_cell.angle_alpha   90.00
_cell.angle_beta   90.00
_cell.angle_gamma   90.00
#
_symmetry.space_group_name_H-M   'P 1'
#
loop_
_entity.id
_entity.type
_entity.pdbx_description
1 polymer ?
#
loop_
_entity_poly.entity_id
_entity_poly.type
_entity_poly.pdbx_seq_one_letter_code
_entity_poly.pdbx_strand_id
1 'polypeptide(L)' 'MRLWTPERFDDVSVEETSERLIICGSALVDFFSLEITPTDYLDIIESCGVNVDEYLEIINENLYDIL' A
#
# COMPACT_ATOMS: atom_id res chain seq x y z
N MET A 1 6.92 -3.01 4.53
CA MET A 1 5.69 -3.26 5.32
C MET A 1 4.61 -3.64 4.31
N ARG A 2 4.09 -4.87 4.34
CA ARG A 2 3.18 -5.40 3.31
C ARG A 2 1.79 -4.79 3.54
N LEU A 3 1.16 -4.23 2.51
CA LEU A 3 -0.26 -3.85 2.57
C LEU A 3 -1.04 -5.09 3.00
N TRP A 4 -1.95 -4.91 3.97
CA TRP A 4 -2.71 -6.02 4.48
C TRP A 4 -3.67 -6.50 3.40
N THR A 5 -3.42 -7.70 2.88
CA THR A 5 -4.30 -8.43 1.97
C THR A 5 -4.74 -9.69 2.70
N PRO A 6 -6.01 -9.81 3.12
CA PRO A 6 -6.50 -11.04 3.72
C PRO A 6 -6.46 -12.16 2.67
N GLU A 7 -5.75 -13.26 2.96
CA GLU A 7 -5.65 -14.42 2.07
C GLU A 7 -7.01 -15.13 1.91
N ARG A 8 -7.93 -14.98 2.88
CA ARG A 8 -9.30 -15.49 2.87
C ARG A 8 -10.21 -14.56 3.68
N PHE A 9 -11.27 -14.05 3.06
CA PHE A 9 -12.25 -13.19 3.74
C PHE A 9 -13.02 -13.92 4.86
N ASP A 10 -13.05 -15.26 4.85
CA ASP A 10 -13.84 -16.07 5.77
C ASP A 10 -13.20 -16.27 7.16
N ASP A 11 -11.88 -16.00 7.30
CA ASP A 11 -11.12 -16.26 8.54
C ASP A 11 -10.73 -14.99 9.32
N VAL A 12 -11.15 -13.81 8.85
CA VAL A 12 -10.83 -12.52 9.50
C VAL A 12 -12.09 -11.93 10.10
N SER A 13 -12.03 -11.51 11.37
CA SER A 13 -13.18 -10.87 12.00
C SER A 13 -13.53 -9.54 11.30
N VAL A 14 -14.82 -9.20 11.31
CA VAL A 14 -15.31 -7.92 10.78
C VAL A 14 -14.68 -6.76 11.54
N GLU A 15 -14.45 -6.90 12.86
CA GLU A 15 -13.75 -5.88 13.65
C GLU A 15 -12.30 -5.71 13.20
N GLU A 16 -11.55 -6.79 13.05
CA GLU A 16 -10.14 -6.74 12.64
C GLU A 16 -9.98 -6.17 11.24
N THR A 17 -10.88 -6.53 10.32
CA THR A 17 -10.94 -5.96 8.98
C THR A 17 -11.25 -4.46 9.04
N SER A 18 -12.23 -4.05 9.85
CA SER A 18 -12.59 -2.63 9.99
C SER A 18 -11.46 -1.81 10.59
N GLU A 19 -10.79 -2.31 11.63
CA GLU A 19 -9.66 -1.62 12.26
C GLU A 19 -8.50 -1.46 11.27
N ARG A 20 -8.15 -2.51 10.52
CA ARG A 20 -7.10 -2.45 9.50
C ARG A 20 -7.47 -1.51 8.35
N LEU A 21 -8.73 -1.47 7.93
CA LEU A 21 -9.20 -0.50 6.92
C LEU A 21 -9.13 0.94 7.43
N ILE A 22 -9.45 1.20 8.70
CA ILE A 22 -9.30 2.53 9.32
C ILE A 22 -7.83 2.96 9.36
N ILE A 23 -6.92 2.04 9.68
CA ILE A 23 -5.46 2.28 9.65
C ILE A 23 -5.02 2.60 8.22
N CYS A 24 -5.45 1.84 7.21
CA CYS A 24 -5.15 2.12 5.81
C CYS A 24 -5.69 3.49 5.36
N GLY A 25 -6.92 3.83 5.76
CA GLY A 25 -7.52 5.13 5.48
C GLY A 25 -6.73 6.28 6.11
N SER A 26 -6.30 6.13 7.36
CA SER A 26 -5.49 7.14 8.06
C SER A 26 -4.11 7.29 7.40
N ALA A 27 -3.46 6.18 7.06
CA ALA A 27 -2.18 6.18 6.35
C ALA A 27 -2.28 6.84 4.98
N LEU A 28 -3.40 6.68 4.26
CA LEU A 28 -3.64 7.36 2.99
C LEU A 28 -3.82 8.88 3.19
N VAL A 29 -4.58 9.30 4.20
CA VAL A 29 -4.75 10.73 4.53
C VAL A 29 -3.41 11.36 4.89
N ASP A 30 -2.62 10.68 5.74
CA ASP A 30 -1.28 11.11 6.10
C ASP A 30 -0.39 11.20 4.87
N PHE A 31 -0.43 10.20 3.98
CA PHE A 31 0.32 10.21 2.73
C PHE A 31 -0.01 11.41 1.84
N PHE A 32 -1.30 11.74 1.66
CA PHE A 32 -1.71 12.92 0.89
C PHE A 32 -1.32 14.23 1.58
N SER A 33 -1.17 14.24 2.91
CA SER A 33 -0.75 15.42 3.68
C SER A 33 0.76 15.70 3.62
N LEU A 34 1.58 14.73 3.18
CA LEU A 34 3.03 14.89 3.11
C LEU A 34 3.49 15.86 2.01
N GLU A 35 2.60 16.30 1.11
CA GLU A 35 2.90 17.20 -0.02
C GLU A 35 4.11 16.73 -0.86
N ILE A 36 4.42 15.44 -0.83
CA ILE A 36 5.54 14.86 -1.57
C ILE A 36 5.16 14.69 -3.04
N THR A 37 6.12 14.97 -3.92
CA THR A 37 5.94 14.66 -5.33
C THR A 37 6.06 13.14 -5.56
N PRO A 38 5.50 12.61 -6.66
CA PRO A 38 5.70 11.21 -7.02
C PRO A 38 7.19 10.84 -7.14
N THR A 39 8.04 11.77 -7.54
CA THR A 39 9.49 11.58 -7.60
C THR A 39 10.08 11.42 -6.21
N ASP A 40 9.75 12.32 -5.27
CA ASP A 40 10.21 12.22 -3.87
C ASP A 40 9.80 10.89 -3.24
N TYR A 41 8.61 10.41 -3.56
CA TYR A 41 8.14 9.10 -3.11
C TYR A 41 9.02 7.94 -3.64
N LEU A 42 9.32 7.94 -4.94
CA LEU A 42 10.18 6.90 -5.55
C LEU A 42 11.60 6.97 -5.03
N ASP A 43 12.15 8.17 -4.80
CA ASP A 43 13.46 8.37 -4.19
C ASP A 43 13.50 7.82 -2.76
N ILE A 44 12.42 7.98 -1.98
CA ILE A 44 12.30 7.37 -0.65
C ILE A 44 12.31 5.83 -0.74
N ILE A 45 11.57 5.26 -1.70
CA ILE A 45 11.54 3.80 -1.93
C ILE A 45 12.92 3.28 -2.31
N GLU A 46 13.62 3.95 -3.23
CA GLU A 46 14.99 3.60 -3.63
C GLU A 46 15.96 3.71 -2.44
N SER A 47 15.84 4.75 -1.61
CA SER A 47 16.67 4.94 -0.42
C SER A 47 16.51 3.85 0.64
N CYS A 48 15.36 3.15 0.64
CA CYS A 48 15.11 1.99 1.49
C CYS A 48 15.74 0.70 0.97
N GLY A 49 16.45 0.75 -0.17
CA GLY A 49 17.07 -0.41 -0.80
C GLY A 49 16.09 -1.26 -1.61
N VAL A 50 14.92 -0.70 -1.95
CA VAL A 50 13.91 -1.36 -2.79
C VAL A 50 14.19 -1.02 -4.26
N ASN A 51 14.16 -2.02 -5.14
CA ASN A 51 14.24 -1.77 -6.57
C ASN A 51 12.93 -1.13 -7.06
N VAL A 52 13.02 0.08 -7.59
CA VAL A 52 11.86 0.87 -8.01
C VAL A 52 11.14 0.23 -9.20
N ASP A 53 11.86 -0.35 -10.15
CA ASP A 53 11.25 -0.99 -11.32
C ASP A 53 10.43 -2.23 -10.92
N GLU A 54 11.00 -3.09 -10.07
CA GLU A 54 10.30 -4.26 -9.52
C GLU A 54 9.09 -3.84 -8.67
N TYR A 55 9.22 -2.77 -7.89
CA TYR A 55 8.13 -2.21 -7.10
C TYR A 55 6.95 -1.75 -7.97
N LEU A 56 7.23 -1.04 -9.06
CA LEU A 56 6.21 -0.57 -10.00
C LEU A 56 5.57 -1.71 -10.78
N GLU A 57 6.35 -2.75 -11.14
CA GLU A 57 5.83 -3.95 -11.80
C GLU A 57 4.83 -4.69 -10.91
N ILE A 58 5.15 -4.90 -9.63
CA ILE A 58 4.24 -5.51 -8.64
C ILE A 58 2.96 -4.69 -8.49
N ILE A 59 3.05 -3.35 -8.42
CA ILE A 59 1.85 -2.49 -8.34
C ILE A 59 0.99 -2.68 -9.60
N ASN A 60 1.62 -2.68 -10.77
CA ASN A 60 0.92 -2.81 -12.04
C ASN A 60 0.21 -4.16 -12.15
N GLU A 61 0.87 -5.27 -11.80
CA GLU A 61 0.25 -6.60 -11.75
C GLU A 61 -0.96 -6.64 -10.82
N ASN A 62 -0.84 -6.09 -9.60
CA ASN A 62 -1.94 -6.04 -8.65
C ASN A 62 -3.12 -5.17 -9.13
N LEU A 63 -2.85 -4.09 -9.88
CA LEU A 63 -3.91 -3.26 -10.46
C LEU A 63 -4.63 -3.94 -11.62
N TYR A 64 -3.91 -4.73 -12.42
CA TYR A 64 -4.50 -5.53 -13.50
C TYR A 64 -5.40 -6.65 -12.97
N ASP A 65 -5.09 -7.25 -11.84
CA ASP A 65 -5.94 -8.27 -11.20
C ASP A 65 -7.25 -7.69 -10.60
N ILE A 66 -7.36 -6.36 -10.49
CA ILE A 66 -8.53 -5.67 -9.93
C ILE A 66 -9.48 -5.14 -11.03
N LEU A 67 -9.01 -4.99 -12.28
CA LEU A 67 -9.77 -4.46 -13.43
C LEU A 67 -10.38 -5.55 -14.31
#